data_AF-A0A964UGV7-F1
#
_entry.id   AF-A0A964UGV7-F1
#
_cell.length_a   1.000
_cell.length_b   1.000
_cell.length_c   1.000
_cell.angle_alpha   90.00
_cell.angle_beta   90.00
_cell.angle_gamma   90.00
#
_symmetry.space_group_name_H-M   'P 1'
#
loop_
_entity.id
_entity.type
_entity.pdbx_description
1 polymer ?
#
loop_
_entity_poly.entity_id
_entity_poly.type
_entity_poly.pdbx_seq_one_letter_code
_entity_poly.pdbx_strand_id
1 'polypeptide(L)' 'MKDIRAQSDAELQQTVADARETMRAERFKDKLSRKASVIRNAKTTVARALTELTARRRKPTSK' A
#
# COMPACT_ATOMS: atom_id res chain seq x y z
N MET A 1 2.37 9.69 -7.40
CA MET A 1 2.27 8.68 -6.32
C MET A 1 2.27 9.48 -5.03
N LYS A 2 1.25 9.37 -4.16
CA LYS A 2 1.23 10.11 -2.88
C LYS A 2 2.51 9.82 -2.10
N ASP A 3 3.06 10.84 -1.45
CA ASP A 3 4.29 10.69 -0.69
C ASP A 3 3.98 9.92 0.61
N ILE A 4 4.29 8.63 0.62
CA ILE A 4 4.00 7.69 1.73
C ILE A 4 4.64 8.17 3.03
N ARG A 5 5.76 8.89 2.95
CA ARG A 5 6.46 9.43 4.13
C ARG A 5 5.67 10.52 4.85
N ALA A 6 4.85 11.28 4.13
CA ALA A 6 4.05 12.36 4.69
C ALA A 6 2.77 11.88 5.39
N GLN A 7 2.38 10.62 5.18
CA GLN A 7 1.16 10.05 5.75
C GLN A 7 1.36 9.72 7.24
N SER A 8 0.34 9.93 8.06
CA SER A 8 0.27 9.42 9.44
C SER A 8 0.16 7.88 9.46
N ASP A 9 0.37 7.26 10.63
CA ASP A 9 0.26 5.80 10.76
C ASP A 9 -1.15 5.29 10.42
N ALA A 10 -2.19 6.05 10.77
CA ALA A 10 -3.58 5.73 10.42
C ALA A 10 -3.79 5.80 8.90
N GLU A 11 -3.28 6.85 8.25
CA GLU A 11 -3.38 7.00 6.78
C GLU A 11 -2.57 5.92 6.05
N LEU A 12 -1.44 5.48 6.60
CA LEU A 12 -0.65 4.37 6.05
C LEU A 12 -1.43 3.05 6.13
N GLN A 13 -2.12 2.79 7.25
CA GLN A 13 -2.98 1.62 7.38
C GLN A 13 -4.14 1.65 6.38
N GLN A 14 -4.80 2.80 6.23
CA GLN A 14 -5.86 2.97 5.23
C GLN A 14 -5.32 2.76 3.81
N THR A 15 -4.14 3.30 3.50
CA THR A 15 -3.49 3.13 2.20
C THR A 15 -3.20 1.65 1.90
N VAL A 16 -2.81 0.87 2.91
CA VAL A 16 -2.65 -0.59 2.77
C VAL A 16 -3.98 -1.27 2.50
N ALA A 17 -5.05 -0.91 3.21
CA ALA A 17 -6.38 -1.48 3.02
C ALA A 17 -6.91 -1.21 1.61
N ASP A 18 -6.86 0.04 1.16
CA ASP A 18 -7.34 0.47 -0.16
C ASP A 18 -6.55 -0.19 -1.29
N ALA A 19 -5.23 -0.29 -1.14
CA ALA A 19 -4.38 -0.94 -2.14
C ALA A 19 -4.62 -2.46 -2.20
N ARG A 20 -4.89 -3.12 -1.06
CA ARG A 20 -5.29 -4.53 -1.04
C ARG A 20 -6.65 -4.74 -1.70
N GLU A 21 -7.60 -3.83 -1.47
CA GLU A 21 -8.90 -3.90 -2.11
C GLU A 21 -8.79 -3.68 -3.62
N THR A 22 -7.96 -2.73 -4.06
CA THR A 22 -7.63 -2.54 -5.48
C THR A 22 -7.06 -3.82 -6.10
N MET A 23 -6.15 -4.51 -5.41
CA MET A 23 -5.64 -5.79 -5.88
C MET A 23 -6.73 -6.85 -5.98
N ARG A 24 -7.64 -6.91 -4.99
CA ARG A 24 -8.75 -7.85 -4.94
C ARG A 24 -9.70 -7.58 -6.11
N ALA A 25 -10.26 -6.38 -6.19
CA ALA A 25 -11.16 -5.95 -7.25
C ALA A 25 -10.57 -6.23 -8.65
N GLU A 26 -9.29 -5.92 -8.87
CA GLU A 26 -8.64 -6.18 -10.16
C GLU A 26 -8.46 -7.67 -10.46
N ARG A 27 -8.22 -8.51 -9.44
CA ARG A 27 -8.09 -9.97 -9.61
C ARG A 27 -9.40 -10.66 -9.94
N PHE A 28 -10.52 -10.12 -9.44
CA PHE A 28 -11.85 -10.65 -9.69
C PHE A 28 -12.48 -10.15 -11.00
N LYS A 29 -11.80 -9.25 -11.73
CA LYS A 29 -12.20 -8.91 -13.09
C LYS A 29 -11.99 -10.08 -14.04
N ASP A 30 -12.79 -10.07 -15.10
CA ASP A 30 -12.65 -10.99 -16.22
C ASP A 30 -11.25 -10.93 -16.85
N LYS A 31 -10.82 -12.05 -17.45
CA LYS A 31 -9.41 -12.25 -17.88
C LYS A 31 -8.94 -11.17 -18.85
N LEU A 32 -9.83 -10.70 -19.73
CA LEU A 32 -9.57 -9.66 -20.73
C LEU A 32 -9.58 -8.24 -20.15
N SER A 33 -10.30 -8.03 -19.04
CA SER A 33 -10.47 -6.73 -18.37
C SER A 33 -9.42 -6.47 -17.30
N ARG A 34 -8.73 -7.53 -16.83
CA ARG A 34 -7.71 -7.47 -15.79
C ARG A 34 -6.43 -6.79 -16.27
N LYS A 35 -6.03 -5.72 -15.59
CA LYS A 35 -4.79 -4.97 -15.86
C LYS A 35 -3.68 -5.37 -14.88
N ALA A 36 -2.67 -6.06 -15.40
CA ALA A 36 -1.51 -6.48 -14.61
C ALA A 36 -0.73 -5.30 -13.99
N SER A 37 -0.70 -4.15 -14.68
CA SER A 37 -0.06 -2.92 -14.20
C SER A 37 -0.74 -2.39 -12.93
N VAL A 38 -2.07 -2.45 -12.85
CA VAL A 38 -2.84 -2.00 -11.67
C VAL A 38 -2.49 -2.88 -10.46
N ILE A 39 -2.48 -4.20 -10.63
CA ILE A 39 -2.09 -5.15 -9.57
C ILE A 39 -0.64 -4.88 -9.11
N ARG A 40 0.28 -4.67 -10.06
CA ARG A 40 1.70 -4.42 -9.76
C ARG A 40 1.86 -3.13 -8.96
N ASN A 41 1.20 -2.05 -9.39
CA ASN A 41 1.26 -0.77 -8.70
C ASN A 41 0.68 -0.85 -7.29
N ALA A 42 -0.48 -1.50 -7.13
CA ALA A 42 -1.11 -1.70 -5.83
C ALA A 42 -0.21 -2.52 -4.88
N LYS A 43 0.45 -3.59 -5.36
CA LYS A 43 1.45 -4.34 -4.58
C LYS A 43 2.62 -3.46 -4.13
N THR A 44 3.14 -2.63 -5.03
CA THR A 44 4.22 -1.69 -4.71
C THR A 44 3.80 -0.70 -3.63
N THR A 45 2.57 -0.18 -3.70
CA THR A 45 2.01 0.71 -2.67
C THR A 45 1.91 0.01 -1.31
N VAL A 46 1.37 -1.21 -1.26
CA VAL A 46 1.31 -2.01 -0.03
C VAL A 46 2.69 -2.21 0.56
N ALA A 47 3.66 -2.62 -0.25
CA ALA A 47 5.03 -2.87 0.20
C ALA A 47 5.65 -1.60 0.81
N ARG A 48 5.53 -0.46 0.13
CA ARG A 48 6.08 0.81 0.61
C ARG A 48 5.44 1.28 1.91
N ALA A 49 4.11 1.21 2.01
CA ALA A 49 3.39 1.65 3.22
C ALA A 49 3.72 0.77 4.43
N LEU A 50 3.81 -0.56 4.25
CA LEU A 50 4.23 -1.48 5.31
C LEU A 50 5.70 -1.29 5.71
N THR A 51 6.58 -1.02 4.74
CA THR A 51 7.98 -0.68 5.03
C THR A 51 8.07 0.58 5.89
N GLU A 52 7.32 1.63 5.56
CA GLU A 52 7.30 2.87 6.34
C GLU A 52 6.77 2.63 7.76
N LEU A 53 5.64 1.93 7.92
CA LEU A 53 5.11 1.55 9.24
C LEU A 53 6.13 0.77 10.07
N THR A 54 6.85 -0.16 9.44
CA THR A 54 7.90 -0.95 10.10
C THR A 54 9.09 -0.09 10.48
N ALA A 55 9.52 0.83 9.59
CA ALA A 55 10.61 1.76 9.85
C ALA A 55 10.30 2.69 11.03
N ARG A 56 9.06 3.19 11.12
CA ARG A 56 8.59 4.01 12.26
C ARG A 56 8.63 3.25 13.58
N ARG A 57 8.12 2.01 13.59
CA ARG A 57 8.17 1.14 14.79
C ARG A 57 9.60 0.82 15.24
N ARG A 58 10.54 0.77 14.29
CA ARG A 58 11.95 0.47 14.55
C ARG A 58 12.79 1.68 14.93
N LYS A 59 12.31 2.91 14.73
CA LYS A 59 12.99 4.08 15.30
C LYS A 59 12.70 4.09 16.79
N PRO A 60 13.67 3.73 17.66
CA PRO A 60 13.48 3.98 19.08
C PRO A 60 13.29 5.49 19.20
N THR A 61 12.23 5.91 19.89
CA THR A 61 12.13 7.29 20.38
C THR A 61 13.43 7.56 21.13
N SER A 62 14.35 8.32 20.52
CA SER A 62 15.46 8.91 21.25
C SER A 62 14.81 9.73 22.35
N LYS A 63 14.95 9.26 23.59
CA LYS A 63 14.72 10.08 24.77
C LYS A 63 15.73 11.23 24.78
#